data_AF-A0A550H4N7-F1
#
_entry.id   AF-A0A550H4N7-F1
#
_cell.length_a   1.000
_cell.length_b   1.000
_cell.length_c   1.000
_cell.angle_alpha   90.00
_cell.angle_beta   90.00
_cell.angle_gamma   90.00
#
_symmetry.space_group_name_H-M   'P 1'
#
loop_
_entity.id
_entity.type
_entity.pdbx_description
1 polymer ?
#
loop_
_entity_poly.entity_id
_entity_poly.type
_entity_poly.pdbx_seq_one_letter_code
_entity_poly.pdbx_strand_id
1 'polypeptide(L)'
;MPLEGFTEYKRREFCKDVKCPVQVKLNQQKEKSEEYEQIRKKCSTDCIYTTWQFHHWLIEKGYIIIASLNLKNKASLFTSLDANLLKWIDEQVQSGKYRDRSHLIESILSEYKAKKTK
;
A
#
# COMPACT_ATOMS: atom_id res chain seq x y z
N MET A 1 18.77 -1.38 -4.44
CA MET A 1 19.62 -1.47 -5.64
C MET A 1 18.89 -0.70 -6.71
N PRO A 2 19.52 0.31 -7.33
CA PRO A 2 18.93 0.97 -8.49
C PRO A 2 18.76 -0.08 -9.58
N LEU A 3 17.53 -0.19 -10.11
CA LEU A 3 17.22 -1.07 -11.23
C LEU A 3 17.56 -0.30 -12.50
N GLU A 4 18.39 -0.89 -13.38
CA GLU A 4 18.76 -0.26 -14.64
C GLU A 4 17.50 0.03 -15.48
N GLY A 5 17.41 1.25 -16.03
CA GLY A 5 16.22 1.73 -16.75
C GLY A 5 15.10 2.28 -15.86
N PHE A 6 15.23 2.27 -14.53
CA PHE A 6 14.25 2.81 -13.60
C PHE A 6 14.80 3.99 -12.80
N THR A 7 13.93 4.97 -12.50
CA THR A 7 14.24 6.06 -11.58
C THR A 7 13.63 5.77 -10.21
N GLU A 8 14.47 5.77 -9.17
CA GLU A 8 14.00 5.60 -7.80
C GLU A 8 13.23 6.83 -7.30
N TYR A 9 12.12 6.60 -6.60
CA TYR A 9 11.37 7.64 -5.90
C TYR A 9 12.24 8.32 -4.85
N LYS A 10 12.32 9.66 -4.89
CA LYS A 10 13.11 10.42 -3.92
C LYS A 10 12.28 10.78 -2.70
N ARG A 11 12.90 10.75 -1.52
CA ARG A 11 12.25 11.11 -0.26
C ARG A 11 11.63 12.51 -0.37
N ARG A 12 10.34 12.63 -0.01
CA ARG A 12 9.53 13.86 -0.03
C ARG A 12 9.24 14.42 -1.43
N GLU A 13 9.50 13.67 -2.50
CA GLU A 13 9.23 14.12 -3.87
C GLU A 13 7.75 14.44 -4.09
N PHE A 14 6.85 13.55 -3.66
CA PHE A 14 5.40 13.80 -3.66
C PHE A 14 5.05 15.11 -2.94
N CYS A 15 5.51 15.26 -1.69
CA CYS A 15 5.19 16.43 -0.87
C CYS A 15 5.69 17.75 -1.46
N LYS A 16 6.82 17.71 -2.19
CA LYS A 16 7.36 18.88 -2.89
C LYS A 16 6.53 19.23 -4.12
N ASP A 17 6.14 18.22 -4.91
CA ASP A 17 5.35 18.40 -6.14
C ASP A 17 3.96 18.99 -5.82
N VAL A 18 3.27 18.45 -4.82
CA VAL A 18 1.93 18.93 -4.40
C VAL A 18 1.98 20.20 -3.52
N LYS A 19 3.18 20.79 -3.32
CA LYS A 19 3.40 21.98 -2.49
C LYS A 19 2.81 21.85 -1.08
N CYS A 20 3.06 20.71 -0.43
CA CYS A 20 2.55 20.42 0.91
C CYS A 20 2.96 21.52 1.91
N PRO A 21 2.01 22.15 2.65
CA PRO A 21 2.33 23.23 3.59
C PRO A 21 3.23 22.77 4.73
N VAL A 22 3.14 21.50 5.16
CA VAL A 22 4.05 20.93 6.16
C VAL A 22 5.47 20.81 5.59
N GLN A 23 5.61 20.43 4.32
CA GLN A 23 6.92 20.35 3.66
C GLN A 23 7.56 21.74 3.48
N VAL A 24 6.77 22.76 3.17
CA VAL A 24 7.24 24.15 3.10
C VAL A 24 7.83 24.60 4.44
N LYS A 25 7.11 24.35 5.55
CA LYS A 25 7.62 24.65 6.90
C LYS A 25 8.88 23.85 7.24
N LEU A 26 8.93 22.58 6.88
CA LEU A 26 10.12 21.74 7.10
C LEU A 26 11.35 22.23 6.36
N ASN A 27 11.20 22.76 5.14
CA ASN A 27 12.31 23.31 4.36
C ASN A 27 12.91 24.59 4.97
N GLN A 28 12.17 25.29 5.84
CA GLN A 28 12.64 26.49 6.53
C GLN A 28 13.44 26.17 7.79
N GLN A 29 13.38 24.93 8.29
CA GLN A 29 14.08 24.50 9.49
C GLN A 29 15.36 23.75 9.12
N LYS A 30 16.36 23.81 10.00
CA LYS A 30 17.56 22.99 9.88
C LYS A 30 17.19 21.53 10.09
N GLU A 31 17.57 20.66 9.16
CA GLU A 31 17.28 19.23 9.28
C GLU A 31 17.87 18.65 10.59
N LYS A 32 17.07 17.83 11.29
CA LYS A 32 17.34 17.27 12.63
C LYS A 32 17.38 18.28 13.78
N SER A 33 16.98 19.53 13.58
CA SER A 33 16.70 20.42 14.72
C SER A 33 15.46 19.95 15.49
N GLU A 34 15.30 20.44 16.71
CA GLU A 34 14.14 20.11 17.53
C GLU A 34 12.84 20.58 16.86
N GLU A 35 12.85 21.79 16.29
CA GLU A 35 11.72 22.37 15.57
C GLU A 35 11.40 21.57 14.29
N TYR A 36 12.42 21.11 13.57
CA TYR A 36 12.24 20.24 12.40
C TYR A 36 11.55 18.93 12.80
N GLU A 37 11.98 18.27 13.87
CA GLU A 37 11.38 17.01 14.31
C GLU A 37 9.97 17.20 14.88
N GLN A 38 9.70 18.30 15.58
CA GLN A 38 8.34 18.65 16.03
C GLN A 38 7.37 18.78 14.85
N ILE A 39 7.77 19.47 13.77
CA ILE A 39 6.93 19.59 12.56
C ILE A 39 6.84 18.25 11.83
N ARG A 40 7.95 17.51 11.73
CA ARG A 40 8.02 16.21 11.05
C ARG A 40 7.12 15.17 11.70
N LYS A 41 6.90 15.25 13.02
CA LYS A 41 5.97 14.38 13.74
C LYS A 41 4.59 14.33 13.09
N LYS A 42 4.10 15.48 12.59
CA LYS A 42 2.82 15.55 11.86
C LYS A 42 2.81 14.68 10.61
N CYS A 43 3.90 14.64 9.84
CA CYS A 43 4.01 13.77 8.67
C CYS A 43 3.89 12.28 9.03
N SER A 44 4.36 11.87 10.21
CA SER A 44 4.36 10.46 10.62
C SER A 44 3.11 10.01 11.34
N THR A 45 2.38 10.91 12.00
CA THR A 45 1.24 10.55 12.87
C THR A 45 -0.10 11.01 12.32
N ASP A 46 -0.14 12.12 11.57
CA ASP A 46 -1.37 12.78 11.13
C ASP A 46 -1.13 13.52 9.81
N CYS A 47 -0.77 12.75 8.78
CA CYS A 47 -0.50 13.30 7.47
C CYS A 47 -1.78 13.89 6.88
N ILE A 48 -1.71 15.12 6.36
CA ILE A 48 -2.86 15.80 5.71
C ILE A 48 -3.26 15.17 4.37
N TYR A 49 -2.39 14.31 3.80
CA TYR A 49 -2.67 13.57 2.59
C TYR A 49 -2.89 12.10 2.91
N THR A 50 -3.87 11.52 2.24
CA THR A 50 -4.20 10.11 2.36
C THR A 50 -3.21 9.24 1.57
N THR A 51 -3.10 7.98 2.00
CA THR A 51 -2.38 6.94 1.26
C THR A 51 -2.87 6.79 -0.18
N TRP A 52 -4.16 6.99 -0.42
CA TRP A 52 -4.76 6.94 -1.76
C TRP A 52 -4.20 8.04 -2.68
N GLN A 53 -4.14 9.29 -2.19
CA GLN A 53 -3.60 10.41 -2.97
C GLN A 53 -2.14 10.20 -3.36
N PHE A 54 -1.34 9.65 -2.43
CA PHE A 54 0.06 9.33 -2.73
C PHE A 54 0.18 8.26 -3.82
N HIS A 55 -0.60 7.17 -3.74
CA HIS A 55 -0.57 6.10 -4.74
C HIS A 55 -1.06 6.56 -6.12
N HIS A 56 -2.12 7.36 -6.16
CA HIS A 56 -2.59 7.94 -7.43
C HIS A 56 -1.52 8.82 -8.07
N TRP A 57 -0.86 9.67 -7.29
CA TRP A 57 0.23 10.48 -7.79
C TRP A 57 1.41 9.64 -8.33
N LEU A 58 1.77 8.53 -7.66
CA LEU A 58 2.80 7.62 -8.16
C LEU A 58 2.44 7.07 -9.54
N ILE A 59 1.20 6.62 -9.72
CA ILE A 59 0.69 6.09 -10.99
C ILE A 59 0.70 7.16 -12.07
N GLU A 60 0.22 8.37 -11.76
CA GLU A 60 0.20 9.51 -12.69
C GLU A 60 1.60 9.91 -13.16
N LYS A 61 2.62 9.78 -12.30
CA LYS A 61 4.03 10.05 -12.63
C LYS A 61 4.74 8.86 -13.29
N GLY A 62 4.05 7.73 -13.48
CA GLY A 62 4.62 6.54 -14.11
C GLY A 62 5.52 5.70 -13.21
N TYR A 63 5.46 5.87 -11.88
CA TYR A 63 6.17 4.99 -10.97
C TYR A 63 5.50 3.62 -10.90
N ILE A 64 6.33 2.59 -10.76
CA ILE A 64 5.91 1.22 -10.51
C ILE A 64 6.45 0.80 -9.15
N ILE A 65 5.60 0.18 -8.32
CA ILE A 65 6.02 -0.34 -7.02
C ILE A 65 6.59 -1.75 -7.21
N ILE A 66 7.90 -1.89 -7.03
CA ILE A 66 8.57 -3.18 -7.04
C ILE A 66 8.66 -3.69 -5.60
N ALA A 67 7.84 -4.68 -5.25
CA ALA A 67 7.91 -5.35 -3.95
C ALA A 67 8.76 -6.62 -4.06
N SER A 68 9.90 -6.65 -3.38
CA SER A 68 10.67 -7.89 -3.17
C SER A 68 10.08 -8.63 -1.96
N LEU A 69 9.23 -9.61 -2.21
CA LEU A 69 8.67 -10.44 -1.14
C LEU A 69 9.66 -11.54 -0.75
N ASN A 70 10.07 -11.57 0.52
CA ASN A 70 10.83 -12.69 1.07
C ASN A 70 9.84 -13.82 1.42
N LEU A 71 9.45 -14.59 0.41
CA LEU A 71 8.47 -15.67 0.50
C LEU A 71 9.09 -16.93 1.14
N LYS A 72 9.65 -16.80 2.34
CA LYS A 72 10.00 -17.98 3.13
C LYS A 72 8.70 -18.57 3.69
N ASN A 73 8.21 -19.61 3.02
CA ASN A 73 7.18 -20.55 3.49
C ASN A 73 5.69 -20.17 3.32
N LYS A 74 5.32 -19.21 2.46
CA LYS A 74 3.92 -19.02 2.03
C LYS A 74 3.83 -18.85 0.52
N ALA A 75 3.05 -19.69 -0.15
CA ALA A 75 2.69 -19.50 -1.55
C ALA A 75 1.71 -18.31 -1.63
N SER A 76 2.20 -17.15 -2.05
CA SER A 76 1.37 -15.98 -2.33
C SER A 76 1.06 -15.90 -3.82
N LEU A 77 -0.21 -15.79 -4.16
CA LEU A 77 -0.67 -15.59 -5.54
C LEU A 77 -1.23 -14.18 -5.69
N PHE A 78 -0.72 -13.43 -6.67
CA PHE A 78 -1.35 -12.20 -7.12
C PHE A 78 -2.41 -12.52 -8.17
N THR A 79 -3.61 -12.01 -8.00
CA THR A 79 -4.70 -12.20 -8.95
C THR A 79 -5.36 -10.86 -9.26
N SER A 80 -5.75 -10.67 -10.51
CA SER A 80 -6.65 -9.58 -10.88
C SER A 80 -8.08 -10.05 -10.60
N LEU A 81 -8.82 -9.24 -9.84
CA LEU A 81 -10.21 -9.51 -9.46
C LEU A 81 -11.05 -8.31 -9.87
N ASP A 82 -12.28 -8.56 -10.33
CA ASP A 82 -13.23 -7.48 -10.58
C ASP A 82 -13.67 -6.84 -9.25
N ALA A 83 -14.05 -5.56 -9.32
CA ALA A 83 -14.38 -4.78 -8.14
C ALA A 83 -15.61 -5.33 -7.38
N ASN A 84 -16.56 -5.95 -8.08
CA ASN A 84 -17.76 -6.51 -7.46
C ASN A 84 -17.42 -7.78 -6.67
N LEU A 85 -16.58 -8.65 -7.24
CA LEU A 85 -16.08 -9.84 -6.55
C LEU A 85 -15.24 -9.47 -5.33
N LEU A 86 -14.38 -8.45 -5.43
CA LEU A 86 -13.60 -7.98 -4.29
C LEU A 86 -14.52 -7.47 -3.17
N LYS A 87 -15.54 -6.69 -3.52
CA LYS A 87 -16.54 -6.20 -2.57
C LYS A 87 -17.28 -7.36 -1.89
N TRP A 88 -17.70 -8.36 -2.65
CA TRP A 88 -18.36 -9.55 -2.10
C TRP A 88 -17.44 -10.32 -1.13
N ILE A 89 -16.16 -10.50 -1.48
CA ILE A 89 -15.17 -11.12 -0.59
C ILE A 89 -15.08 -10.36 0.73
N ASP A 90 -15.06 -9.02 0.68
CA ASP A 90 -14.99 -8.19 1.87
C ASP A 90 -16.22 -8.31 2.75
N GLU A 91 -17.43 -8.33 2.17
CA GLU A 91 -18.67 -8.55 2.90
C GLU A 91 -18.67 -9.89 3.64
N GLN A 92 -18.13 -10.95 3.03
CA GLN A 92 -18.02 -12.26 3.67
C GLN A 92 -17.04 -12.26 4.85
N VAL A 93 -15.90 -11.57 4.73
CA VAL A 93 -14.95 -11.43 5.84
C VAL A 93 -15.56 -10.59 6.98
N GLN A 94 -16.26 -9.50 6.64
CA GLN A 94 -16.93 -8.62 7.61
C GLN A 94 -18.07 -9.31 8.36
N SER A 95 -18.73 -10.31 7.75
CA SER A 95 -19.74 -11.14 8.44
C SER A 95 -19.18 -11.95 9.61
N GLY A 96 -17.84 -12.02 9.75
CA GLY A 96 -17.16 -12.79 10.78
C GLY A 96 -17.04 -14.29 10.48
N LYS A 97 -17.65 -14.76 9.38
CA LYS A 97 -17.58 -16.17 8.95
C LYS A 97 -16.15 -16.61 8.60
N TYR A 98 -15.31 -15.68 8.14
CA TYR A 98 -13.92 -15.94 7.77
C TYR A 98 -12.98 -14.96 8.45
N ARG A 99 -11.86 -15.45 8.99
CA ARG A 99 -10.83 -14.62 9.65
C ARG A 99 -10.24 -13.55 8.73
N ASP A 100 -9.99 -13.90 7.47
CA ASP A 100 -9.37 -13.05 6.47
C ASP A 100 -9.71 -13.53 5.04
N ARG A 101 -9.37 -12.73 4.02
CA ARG A 101 -9.64 -13.05 2.60
C ARG A 101 -8.97 -14.36 2.17
N SER A 102 -7.78 -14.66 2.68
CA SER A 102 -7.06 -15.89 2.33
C SER A 102 -7.77 -17.12 2.89
N HIS A 103 -8.23 -17.07 4.14
CA HIS A 103 -9.01 -18.14 4.77
C HIS A 103 -10.31 -18.41 4.00
N LEU A 104 -11.00 -17.37 3.52
CA LEU A 104 -12.15 -17.51 2.63
C LEU A 104 -11.79 -18.26 1.34
N ILE A 105 -10.73 -17.82 0.64
CA ILE A 105 -10.31 -18.43 -0.63
C ILE A 105 -9.89 -19.89 -0.42
N GLU A 106 -9.13 -20.18 0.62
CA GLU A 106 -8.69 -21.54 0.99
C GLU A 106 -9.87 -22.47 1.29
N SER A 107 -10.90 -21.95 1.98
CA SER A 107 -12.13 -22.69 2.28
C SER A 107 -12.88 -23.05 0.98
N ILE A 108 -13.09 -22.07 0.10
CA ILE A 108 -13.77 -22.27 -1.19
C ILE A 108 -13.01 -23.26 -2.07
N LEU A 109 -11.68 -23.12 -2.16
CA LEU A 109 -10.84 -24.03 -2.95
C LEU A 109 -10.91 -25.47 -2.42
N SER A 110 -10.98 -25.64 -1.10
CA SER A 110 -11.11 -26.95 -0.46
C SER A 110 -12.47 -27.59 -0.74
N GLU A 111 -13.55 -26.80 -0.65
CA GLU A 111 -14.91 -27.25 -0.99
C GLU A 111 -15.02 -27.64 -2.47
N TYR A 112 -14.44 -26.84 -3.37
CA TYR A 112 -14.43 -27.12 -4.81
C TYR A 112 -13.67 -28.41 -5.13
N LYS A 113 -12.48 -28.60 -4.51
CA LYS A 113 -11.71 -29.85 -4.65
C LYS A 113 -12.53 -31.05 -4.18
N ALA A 114 -13.17 -30.97 -3.01
CA ALA A 114 -13.98 -32.07 -2.47
C ALA A 114 -15.17 -32.45 -3.37
N LYS A 115 -15.78 -31.47 -4.05
CA LYS A 115 -16.87 -31.72 -5.01
C LYS A 115 -16.41 -32.34 -6.32
N LYS A 116 -15.16 -32.11 -6.72
CA LYS A 116 -14.60 -32.63 -7.99
C LYS A 116 -14.12 -34.09 -7.88
N THR A 117 -13.92 -34.58 -6.65
CA THR A 117 -13.52 -35.97 -6.36
C THR A 117 -14.71 -36.92 -6.13
N LYS A 118 -15.95 -36.42 -6.24
CA LYS A 118 -17.20 -37.19 -6.25
C LYS A 118 -17.75 -37.25 -7.66
#